data_AF-A0A2E2AZ34-F1
#
_entry.id   AF-A0A2E2AZ34-F1
#
_cell.length_a   1.000
_cell.length_b   1.000
_cell.length_c   1.000
_cell.angle_alpha   90.00
_cell.angle_beta   90.00
_cell.angle_gamma   90.00
#
_symmetry.space_group_name_H-M   'P 1'
#
loop_
_entity.id
_entity.type
_entity.pdbx_description
1 polymer ?
#
loop_
_entity_poly.entity_id
_entity_poly.type
_entity_poly.pdbx_seq_one_letter_code
_entity_poly.pdbx_strand_id
1 'polypeptide(L)'
;MADVTDSKCQTSQFEICNTVCHTPIENNSMSPKHGIVCLLCLLLTSLVACQRQSELTNGDYAGYFDKATEELVCFNFPVSYDMFADLLEVIPADHELYYRSLFAKATCAQHITPPTQELLDEATKLFEQVASECPDKNLAGRAIINLGRIAELRDYPGDIIDLDTARKYYQQLIDTYPNEDLADEAILWKAGTYIQVVGDKQSKEQGVTMLEDWLAKRPDNAFASPMWTYLGQTYELELDNPQRSLECYIKADKIGLPAESSISAFYWRMAIMAQKIPSQLDTCVKYYQKIIKITPTSGRAFEAKLALDELAKAHPEKNIQVPEIELYQIGQ
;
A
#
# COMPACT_ATOMS: atom_id res chain seq x y z
N MET A 1 11.35 -9.06 49.39
CA MET A 1 9.99 -9.34 49.88
C MET A 1 9.23 -8.03 49.86
N ALA A 2 8.58 -7.74 48.74
CA ALA A 2 7.61 -6.67 48.58
C ALA A 2 6.68 -7.10 47.44
N ASP A 3 5.39 -7.12 47.76
CA ASP A 3 4.28 -7.59 46.95
C ASP A 3 4.22 -6.90 45.59
N VAL A 4 4.11 -7.72 44.54
CA VAL A 4 3.70 -7.28 43.20
C VAL A 4 2.21 -7.59 43.09
N THR A 5 1.40 -6.54 43.14
CA THR A 5 -0.05 -6.62 42.98
C THR A 5 -0.43 -6.87 41.53
N ASP A 6 -1.19 -7.95 41.35
CA ASP A 6 -1.93 -8.37 40.15
C ASP A 6 -2.79 -7.26 39.55
N SER A 7 -2.53 -6.93 38.28
CA SER A 7 -3.39 -6.10 37.44
C SER A 7 -4.30 -7.01 36.63
N LYS A 8 -5.54 -7.17 37.09
CA LYS A 8 -6.60 -7.89 36.37
C LYS A 8 -7.05 -7.07 35.16
N CYS A 9 -6.71 -7.56 33.98
CA CYS A 9 -7.26 -7.11 32.71
C CYS A 9 -8.74 -7.54 32.61
N GLN A 10 -9.66 -6.61 32.85
CA GLN A 10 -11.10 -6.82 32.63
C GLN A 10 -11.38 -6.78 31.13
N THR A 11 -11.64 -7.95 30.54
CA THR A 11 -12.29 -8.09 29.24
C THR A 11 -13.74 -7.65 29.36
N SER A 12 -14.07 -6.47 28.82
CA SER A 12 -15.44 -6.05 28.59
C SER A 12 -16.06 -6.91 27.49
N GLN A 13 -16.98 -7.80 27.87
CA GLN A 13 -17.87 -8.50 26.96
C GLN A 13 -18.81 -7.48 26.30
N PHE A 14 -18.67 -7.29 25.00
CA PHE A 14 -19.70 -6.66 24.17
C PHE A 14 -20.73 -7.74 23.82
N GLU A 15 -21.80 -7.82 24.59
CA GLU A 15 -23.03 -8.51 24.18
C GLU A 15 -23.73 -7.65 23.11
N ILE A 16 -23.61 -8.07 21.85
CA ILE A 16 -24.41 -7.52 20.75
C ILE A 16 -25.78 -8.21 20.82
N CYS A 17 -26.80 -7.48 21.27
CA CYS A 17 -28.20 -7.85 21.16
C CYS A 17 -28.58 -8.06 19.68
N ASN A 18 -28.77 -9.32 19.29
CA ASN A 18 -29.47 -9.69 18.06
C ASN A 18 -30.97 -9.47 18.23
N THR A 19 -31.45 -8.25 17.97
CA THR A 19 -32.87 -7.97 17.84
C THR A 19 -33.30 -8.29 16.41
N VAL A 20 -33.84 -9.49 16.21
CA VAL A 20 -34.50 -9.90 14.96
C VAL A 20 -35.82 -9.13 14.85
N CYS A 21 -35.83 -8.08 14.04
CA CYS A 21 -37.06 -7.42 13.62
C CYS A 21 -37.74 -8.27 12.53
N HIS A 22 -38.72 -9.08 12.92
CA HIS A 22 -39.68 -9.66 11.98
C HIS A 22 -40.58 -8.56 11.43
N THR A 23 -40.29 -8.07 10.21
CA THR A 23 -41.26 -7.30 9.43
C THR A 23 -42.31 -8.24 8.84
N PRO A 24 -43.62 -7.97 9.01
CA PRO A 24 -44.67 -8.74 8.39
C PRO A 24 -44.64 -8.55 6.87
N ILE A 25 -44.75 -9.66 6.13
CA ILE A 25 -44.91 -9.66 4.67
C ILE A 25 -46.34 -9.18 4.38
N GLU A 26 -46.50 -7.90 4.04
CA GLU A 26 -47.74 -7.38 3.45
C GLU A 26 -47.80 -7.77 1.97
N ASN A 27 -48.79 -8.60 1.62
CA ASN A 27 -49.17 -8.91 0.25
C ASN A 27 -49.78 -7.67 -0.43
N ASN A 28 -48.92 -6.80 -0.97
CA ASN A 28 -49.36 -5.68 -1.80
C ASN A 28 -49.60 -6.13 -3.24
N SER A 29 -50.87 -6.08 -3.68
CA SER A 29 -51.26 -6.25 -5.07
C SER A 29 -50.57 -5.21 -5.95
N MET A 30 -49.71 -5.66 -6.86
CA MET A 30 -48.99 -4.80 -7.82
C MET A 30 -49.97 -3.97 -8.64
N SER A 31 -49.88 -2.64 -8.51
CA SER A 31 -50.55 -1.72 -9.42
C SER A 31 -49.74 -1.57 -10.74
N PRO A 32 -50.40 -1.46 -11.90
CA PRO A 32 -49.78 -1.56 -13.24
C PRO A 32 -48.81 -0.43 -13.63
N LYS A 33 -48.51 0.52 -12.73
CA LYS A 33 -47.61 1.65 -13.02
C LYS A 33 -46.11 1.31 -12.90
N HIS A 34 -45.76 0.16 -12.32
CA HIS A 34 -44.36 -0.30 -12.22
C HIS A 34 -43.85 -1.00 -13.48
N GLY A 35 -44.75 -1.46 -14.37
CA GLY A 35 -44.36 -2.16 -15.60
C GLY A 35 -43.60 -1.28 -16.61
N ILE A 36 -43.93 0.02 -16.69
CA ILE A 36 -43.32 0.94 -17.66
C ILE A 36 -41.88 1.32 -17.27
N VAL A 37 -41.60 1.47 -15.96
CA VAL A 37 -40.25 1.79 -15.48
C VAL A 37 -39.30 0.61 -15.69
N CYS A 38 -39.74 -0.63 -15.41
CA CYS A 38 -38.92 -1.81 -15.69
C CYS A 38 -38.62 -1.98 -17.19
N LEU A 39 -39.58 -1.69 -18.07
CA LEU A 39 -39.37 -1.81 -19.52
C LEU A 39 -38.35 -0.79 -20.05
N LEU A 40 -38.38 0.44 -19.54
CA LEU A 40 -37.40 1.48 -19.91
C LEU A 40 -35.99 1.15 -19.41
N CYS A 41 -35.84 0.60 -18.21
CA CYS A 41 -34.54 0.15 -17.71
C CYS A 41 -33.96 -0.99 -18.57
N LEU A 42 -34.79 -1.97 -18.98
CA LEU A 42 -34.36 -3.07 -19.86
C LEU A 42 -33.94 -2.57 -21.26
N LEU A 43 -34.61 -1.55 -21.79
CA LEU A 43 -34.24 -0.96 -23.08
C LEU A 43 -32.92 -0.17 -23.00
N LEU A 44 -32.66 0.54 -21.90
CA LEU A 44 -31.42 1.30 -21.74
C LEU A 44 -30.21 0.39 -21.53
N THR A 45 -30.33 -0.71 -20.78
CA THR A 45 -29.22 -1.66 -20.59
C THR A 45 -28.87 -2.41 -21.89
N SER A 46 -29.86 -2.75 -22.72
CA SER A 46 -29.61 -3.40 -24.01
C SER A 46 -28.91 -2.49 -25.02
N LEU A 47 -29.19 -1.18 -25.03
CA LEU A 47 -28.50 -0.24 -25.91
C LEU A 47 -27.01 -0.08 -25.57
N VAL A 48 -26.66 -0.05 -24.27
CA VAL A 48 -25.25 0.03 -23.84
C VAL A 48 -24.49 -1.24 -24.22
N ALA A 49 -25.08 -2.42 -24.06
CA ALA A 49 -24.47 -3.69 -24.46
C ALA A 49 -24.22 -3.75 -25.98
N CYS A 50 -25.19 -3.32 -26.80
CA CYS A 50 -25.04 -3.26 -28.25
C CYS A 50 -23.91 -2.31 -28.69
N GLN A 51 -23.74 -1.16 -28.03
CA GLN A 51 -22.67 -0.23 -28.36
C GLN A 51 -21.29 -0.85 -28.08
N ARG A 52 -21.11 -1.49 -26.91
CA ARG A 52 -19.85 -2.18 -26.55
C ARG A 52 -19.46 -3.24 -27.58
N GLN A 53 -20.41 -4.08 -27.98
CA GLN A 53 -20.13 -5.14 -28.93
C GLN A 53 -19.74 -4.59 -30.31
N SER A 54 -20.33 -3.47 -30.73
CA SER A 54 -20.00 -2.86 -32.02
C SER A 54 -18.57 -2.32 -32.09
N GLU A 55 -18.06 -1.71 -31.00
CA GLU A 55 -16.68 -1.21 -30.93
C GLU A 55 -15.66 -2.36 -31.06
N LEU A 56 -15.88 -3.46 -30.33
CA LEU A 56 -15.03 -4.64 -30.38
C LEU A 56 -15.06 -5.34 -31.75
N THR A 57 -16.21 -5.39 -32.42
CA THR A 57 -16.32 -6.00 -33.75
C THR A 57 -15.59 -5.24 -34.85
N ASN A 58 -15.32 -3.95 -34.64
CA ASN A 58 -14.56 -3.13 -35.61
C ASN A 58 -13.04 -3.29 -35.46
N GLY A 59 -12.57 -4.11 -34.52
CA GLY A 59 -11.15 -4.36 -34.28
C GLY A 59 -10.42 -3.23 -33.55
N ASP A 60 -11.15 -2.27 -32.95
CA ASP A 60 -10.55 -1.21 -32.13
C ASP A 60 -10.27 -1.70 -30.70
N TYR A 61 -9.38 -2.69 -30.59
CA TYR A 61 -8.99 -3.26 -29.30
C TYR A 61 -8.27 -2.23 -28.41
N ALA A 62 -7.49 -1.33 -29.01
CA ALA A 62 -6.73 -0.31 -28.29
C ALA A 62 -7.65 0.73 -27.65
N GLY A 63 -8.61 1.29 -28.40
CA GLY A 63 -9.57 2.25 -27.85
C GLY A 63 -10.42 1.64 -26.74
N TYR A 64 -10.81 0.36 -26.86
CA TYR A 64 -11.55 -0.34 -25.81
C TYR A 64 -10.67 -0.61 -24.58
N PHE A 65 -9.42 -1.03 -24.77
CA PHE A 65 -8.44 -1.23 -23.69
C PHE A 65 -8.18 0.06 -22.91
N ASP A 66 -8.04 1.20 -23.59
CA ASP A 66 -7.79 2.51 -22.96
C ASP A 66 -8.97 2.93 -22.08
N LYS A 67 -10.21 2.74 -22.54
CA LYS A 67 -11.42 3.00 -21.73
C LYS A 67 -11.49 2.10 -20.50
N ALA A 68 -11.21 0.80 -20.66
CA ALA A 68 -11.16 -0.12 -19.52
C ALA A 68 -10.08 0.30 -18.50
N THR A 69 -8.92 0.74 -18.99
CA THR A 69 -7.83 1.26 -18.16
C THR A 69 -8.20 2.55 -17.44
N GLU A 70 -8.97 3.45 -18.06
CA GLU A 70 -9.48 4.67 -17.42
C GLU A 70 -10.36 4.33 -16.21
N GLU A 71 -11.27 3.36 -16.35
CA GLU A 71 -12.10 2.87 -15.24
C GLU A 71 -11.25 2.25 -14.12
N LEU A 72 -10.21 1.48 -14.47
CA LEU A 72 -9.25 0.92 -13.51
C LEU A 72 -8.54 2.02 -12.70
N VAL A 73 -8.03 3.06 -13.38
CA VAL A 73 -7.32 4.18 -12.73
C VAL A 73 -8.25 4.99 -11.81
N CYS A 74 -9.53 5.07 -12.15
CA CYS A 74 -10.57 5.66 -11.31
C CYS A 74 -11.04 4.74 -10.16
N PHE A 75 -10.39 3.58 -9.96
CA PHE A 75 -10.75 2.56 -8.97
C PHE A 75 -12.15 1.97 -9.16
N ASN A 76 -12.70 2.00 -10.38
CA ASN A 76 -13.98 1.38 -10.72
C ASN A 76 -13.77 -0.09 -11.15
N PHE A 77 -13.26 -0.89 -10.21
CA PHE A 77 -12.84 -2.27 -10.48
C PHE A 77 -13.93 -3.15 -11.10
N PRO A 78 -15.22 -3.11 -10.68
CA PRO A 78 -16.25 -3.95 -11.30
C PRO A 78 -16.48 -3.63 -12.78
N VAL A 79 -16.55 -2.34 -13.14
CA VAL A 79 -16.75 -1.94 -14.55
C VAL A 79 -15.54 -2.31 -15.39
N SER A 80 -14.34 -1.98 -14.91
CA SER A 80 -13.10 -2.34 -15.59
C SER A 80 -12.93 -3.85 -15.76
N TYR A 81 -13.34 -4.64 -14.77
CA TYR A 81 -13.29 -6.10 -14.80
C TYR A 81 -14.13 -6.66 -15.95
N ASP A 82 -15.39 -6.24 -16.04
CA ASP A 82 -16.32 -6.67 -17.10
C ASP A 82 -15.80 -6.27 -18.48
N MET A 83 -15.23 -5.06 -18.61
CA MET A 83 -14.65 -4.60 -19.87
C MET A 83 -13.44 -5.46 -20.29
N PHE A 84 -12.51 -5.75 -19.38
CA PHE A 84 -11.40 -6.64 -19.72
C PHE A 84 -11.87 -8.06 -20.04
N ALA A 85 -12.96 -8.54 -19.40
CA ALA A 85 -13.57 -9.81 -19.78
C ALA A 85 -14.11 -9.77 -21.22
N ASP A 86 -14.93 -8.77 -21.57
CA ASP A 86 -15.46 -8.57 -22.93
C ASP A 86 -14.34 -8.53 -23.98
N LEU A 87 -13.24 -7.82 -23.68
CA LEU A 87 -12.09 -7.71 -24.58
C LEU A 87 -11.39 -9.07 -24.75
N LEU A 88 -11.19 -9.83 -23.66
CA LEU A 88 -10.54 -11.15 -23.69
C LEU A 88 -11.34 -12.22 -24.44
N GLU A 89 -12.65 -12.04 -24.62
CA GLU A 89 -13.47 -12.95 -25.42
C GLU A 89 -13.18 -12.85 -26.93
N VAL A 90 -12.73 -11.69 -27.40
CA VAL A 90 -12.59 -11.40 -28.84
C VAL A 90 -11.17 -11.15 -29.30
N ILE A 91 -10.27 -10.77 -28.39
CA ILE A 91 -8.89 -10.43 -28.74
C ILE A 91 -8.07 -11.72 -28.97
N PRO A 92 -7.31 -11.84 -30.08
CA PRO A 92 -6.44 -12.98 -30.33
C PRO A 92 -5.36 -13.14 -29.24
N ALA A 93 -5.02 -14.37 -28.88
CA ALA A 93 -4.01 -14.66 -27.86
C ALA A 93 -2.58 -14.19 -28.24
N ASP A 94 -2.31 -14.04 -29.54
CA ASP A 94 -1.05 -13.51 -30.06
C ASP A 94 -1.02 -11.97 -30.18
N HIS A 95 -2.11 -11.29 -29.80
CA HIS A 95 -2.18 -9.84 -29.79
C HIS A 95 -1.40 -9.25 -28.60
N GLU A 96 -0.72 -8.12 -28.79
CA GLU A 96 0.14 -7.49 -27.77
C GLU A 96 -0.59 -7.07 -26.48
N LEU A 97 -1.90 -6.79 -26.59
CA LEU A 97 -2.74 -6.40 -25.46
C LEU A 97 -3.28 -7.61 -24.67
N TYR A 98 -3.21 -8.83 -25.18
CA TYR A 98 -3.84 -10.01 -24.55
C TYR A 98 -3.38 -10.20 -23.10
N TYR A 99 -2.07 -10.29 -22.86
CA TYR A 99 -1.52 -10.45 -21.51
C TYR A 99 -1.69 -9.22 -20.63
N ARG A 100 -1.73 -8.01 -21.22
CA ARG A 100 -2.03 -6.78 -20.47
C ARG A 100 -3.47 -6.78 -19.97
N SER A 101 -4.42 -7.25 -20.80
CA SER A 101 -5.81 -7.42 -20.41
C SER A 101 -5.99 -8.51 -19.36
N LEU A 102 -5.27 -9.64 -19.46
CA LEU A 102 -5.27 -10.68 -18.42
C LEU A 102 -4.76 -10.11 -17.08
N PHE A 103 -3.63 -9.42 -17.10
CA PHE A 103 -3.06 -8.80 -15.89
C PHE A 103 -4.03 -7.79 -15.28
N ALA A 104 -4.60 -6.90 -16.10
CA ALA A 104 -5.53 -5.88 -15.62
C ALA A 104 -6.83 -6.48 -15.07
N LYS A 105 -7.39 -7.52 -15.73
CA LYS A 105 -8.53 -8.27 -15.21
C LYS A 105 -8.21 -8.92 -13.86
N ALA A 106 -7.04 -9.53 -13.72
CA ALA A 106 -6.58 -10.12 -12.46
C ALA A 106 -6.48 -9.07 -11.34
N THR A 107 -5.91 -7.91 -11.63
CA THR A 107 -5.86 -6.77 -10.70
C THR A 107 -7.26 -6.31 -10.30
N CYS A 108 -8.22 -6.21 -11.24
CA CYS A 108 -9.60 -5.89 -10.88
C CYS A 108 -10.21 -6.95 -9.97
N ALA A 109 -10.09 -8.23 -10.31
CA ALA A 109 -10.62 -9.34 -9.51
C ALA A 109 -10.09 -9.29 -8.06
N GLN A 110 -8.79 -9.04 -7.88
CA GLN A 110 -8.17 -8.90 -6.56
C GLN A 110 -8.75 -7.74 -5.72
N HIS A 111 -9.19 -6.65 -6.36
CA HIS A 111 -9.58 -5.41 -5.66
C HIS A 111 -11.08 -5.11 -5.66
N ILE A 112 -11.92 -5.93 -6.31
CA ILE A 112 -13.39 -5.80 -6.21
C ILE A 112 -13.85 -5.95 -4.75
N THR A 113 -14.78 -5.09 -4.35
CA THR A 113 -15.36 -5.08 -3.00
C THR A 113 -16.86 -5.43 -3.07
N PRO A 114 -17.37 -6.35 -2.22
CA PRO A 114 -16.64 -7.11 -1.22
C PRO A 114 -15.72 -8.16 -1.86
N PRO A 115 -14.51 -8.39 -1.30
CA PRO A 115 -13.62 -9.44 -1.78
C PRO A 115 -14.23 -10.81 -1.47
N THR A 116 -14.07 -11.77 -2.39
CA THR A 116 -14.51 -13.16 -2.22
C THR A 116 -13.39 -14.13 -2.58
N GLN A 117 -13.50 -15.36 -2.06
CA GLN A 117 -12.58 -16.46 -2.41
C GLN A 117 -12.52 -16.67 -3.92
N GLU A 118 -13.68 -16.67 -4.60
CA GLU A 118 -13.78 -16.96 -6.03
C GLU A 118 -13.05 -15.91 -6.88
N LEU A 119 -13.15 -14.64 -6.51
CA LEU A 119 -12.45 -13.55 -7.20
C LEU A 119 -10.92 -13.66 -7.02
N LEU A 120 -10.45 -14.07 -5.85
CA LEU A 120 -9.01 -14.27 -5.61
C LEU A 120 -8.46 -15.53 -6.26
N ASP A 121 -9.24 -16.61 -6.30
CA ASP A 121 -8.87 -17.83 -7.03
C ASP A 121 -8.75 -17.50 -8.53
N GLU A 122 -9.65 -16.68 -9.08
CA GLU A 122 -9.56 -16.19 -10.46
C GLU A 122 -8.34 -15.27 -10.66
N ALA A 123 -8.12 -14.29 -9.78
CA ALA A 123 -6.96 -13.39 -9.86
C ALA A 123 -5.65 -14.19 -9.84
N THR A 124 -5.54 -15.18 -8.94
CA THR A 124 -4.40 -16.09 -8.84
C THR A 124 -4.17 -16.83 -10.14
N LYS A 125 -5.20 -17.47 -10.69
CA LYS A 125 -5.10 -18.21 -11.96
C LYS A 125 -4.65 -17.31 -13.11
N LEU A 126 -5.21 -16.10 -13.21
CA LEU A 126 -4.86 -15.15 -14.27
C LEU A 126 -3.42 -14.65 -14.11
N PHE A 127 -2.97 -14.33 -12.89
CA PHE A 127 -1.58 -13.95 -12.65
C PHE A 127 -0.61 -15.11 -12.91
N GLU A 128 -0.94 -16.35 -12.56
CA GLU A 128 -0.14 -17.53 -12.91
C GLU A 128 0.00 -17.69 -14.42
N GLN A 129 -1.08 -17.46 -15.17
CA GLN A 129 -1.06 -17.49 -16.63
C GLN A 129 -0.14 -16.40 -17.19
N VAL A 130 -0.27 -15.16 -16.72
CA VAL A 130 0.61 -14.05 -17.13
C VAL A 130 2.07 -14.35 -16.76
N ALA A 131 2.34 -14.86 -15.56
CA ALA A 131 3.69 -15.16 -15.10
C ALA A 131 4.38 -16.27 -15.92
N SER A 132 3.63 -17.24 -16.42
CA SER A 132 4.17 -18.41 -17.13
C SER A 132 4.22 -18.26 -18.65
N GLU A 133 3.29 -17.50 -19.25
CA GLU A 133 3.13 -17.45 -20.70
C GLU A 133 3.48 -16.08 -21.31
N CYS A 134 3.50 -14.98 -20.52
CA CYS A 134 3.70 -13.65 -21.07
C CYS A 134 5.15 -13.44 -21.55
N PRO A 135 5.36 -13.01 -22.82
CA PRO A 135 6.71 -12.73 -23.33
C PRO A 135 7.33 -11.46 -22.74
N ASP A 136 6.51 -10.54 -22.21
CA ASP A 136 6.99 -9.34 -21.52
C ASP A 136 7.43 -9.69 -20.09
N LYS A 137 8.75 -9.73 -19.90
CA LYS A 137 9.39 -10.04 -18.62
C LYS A 137 8.97 -9.11 -17.48
N ASN A 138 8.71 -7.83 -17.76
CA ASN A 138 8.27 -6.90 -16.72
C ASN A 138 6.86 -7.23 -16.28
N LEU A 139 5.95 -7.50 -17.21
CA LEU A 139 4.57 -7.87 -16.90
C LEU A 139 4.49 -9.22 -16.18
N ALA A 140 5.24 -10.22 -16.65
CA ALA A 140 5.37 -11.51 -15.97
C ALA A 140 5.94 -11.34 -14.54
N GLY A 141 6.97 -10.51 -14.37
CA GLY A 141 7.54 -10.23 -13.07
C GLY A 141 6.55 -9.54 -12.11
N ARG A 142 5.79 -8.57 -12.61
CA ARG A 142 4.70 -7.92 -11.86
C ARG A 142 3.61 -8.91 -11.45
N ALA A 143 3.27 -9.87 -12.30
CA ALA A 143 2.31 -10.92 -11.95
C ALA A 143 2.82 -11.78 -10.79
N ILE A 144 4.10 -12.14 -10.77
CA ILE A 144 4.71 -12.88 -9.66
C ILE A 144 4.69 -12.07 -8.35
N ILE A 145 4.91 -10.75 -8.41
CA ILE A 145 4.76 -9.89 -7.21
C ILE A 145 3.34 -9.99 -6.66
N ASN A 146 2.33 -9.88 -7.52
CA ASN A 146 0.92 -9.95 -7.10
C ASN A 146 0.55 -11.32 -6.52
N LEU A 147 1.07 -12.42 -7.08
CA LEU A 147 0.92 -13.76 -6.49
C LEU A 147 1.52 -13.82 -5.08
N GLY A 148 2.70 -13.22 -4.89
CA GLY A 148 3.31 -13.07 -3.56
C GLY A 148 2.42 -12.27 -2.60
N ARG A 149 1.80 -11.18 -3.07
CA ARG A 149 0.92 -10.33 -2.26
C ARG A 149 -0.38 -11.02 -1.87
N ILE A 150 -1.01 -11.77 -2.78
CA ILE A 150 -2.19 -12.58 -2.46
C ILE A 150 -1.87 -13.60 -1.36
N ALA A 151 -0.71 -14.25 -1.42
CA ALA A 151 -0.30 -15.19 -0.37
C ALA A 151 0.08 -14.50 0.96
N GLU A 152 0.56 -13.25 0.90
CA GLU A 152 1.03 -12.48 2.07
C GLU A 152 -0.11 -11.84 2.87
N LEU A 153 -1.17 -11.42 2.20
CA LEU A 153 -2.24 -10.63 2.80
C LEU A 153 -3.43 -11.50 3.19
N ARG A 154 -4.26 -10.97 4.09
CA ARG A 154 -5.61 -11.48 4.33
C ARG A 154 -6.56 -10.63 3.50
N ASP A 155 -7.11 -11.18 2.44
CA ASP A 155 -7.94 -10.41 1.52
C ASP A 155 -9.46 -10.53 1.81
N TYR A 156 -9.92 -11.62 2.45
CA TYR A 156 -11.33 -11.83 2.84
C TYR A 156 -11.49 -12.49 4.22
N PRO A 157 -12.70 -12.45 4.82
CA PRO A 157 -12.96 -13.15 6.08
C PRO A 157 -12.80 -14.67 5.93
N GLY A 158 -11.89 -15.26 6.69
CA GLY A 158 -11.59 -16.70 6.65
C GLY A 158 -10.33 -17.06 5.87
N ASP A 159 -9.75 -16.09 5.15
CA ASP A 159 -8.51 -16.27 4.42
C ASP A 159 -7.31 -16.57 5.33
N ILE A 160 -6.41 -17.42 4.84
CA ILE A 160 -5.25 -17.94 5.56
C ILE A 160 -3.98 -17.41 4.91
N ILE A 161 -3.25 -16.57 5.64
CA ILE A 161 -1.96 -16.03 5.19
C ILE A 161 -0.95 -17.20 5.04
N ASP A 162 -0.34 -17.31 3.87
CA ASP A 162 0.72 -18.28 3.54
C ASP A 162 2.04 -17.56 3.22
N LEU A 163 2.74 -17.16 4.28
CA LEU A 163 4.02 -16.45 4.17
C LEU A 163 5.10 -17.27 3.46
N ASP A 164 5.06 -18.59 3.54
CA ASP A 164 6.07 -19.44 2.89
C ASP A 164 5.87 -19.45 1.39
N THR A 165 4.63 -19.49 0.91
CA THR A 165 4.31 -19.32 -0.51
C THR A 165 4.65 -17.91 -0.99
N ALA A 166 4.31 -16.86 -0.23
CA ALA A 166 4.71 -15.49 -0.57
C ALA A 166 6.23 -15.35 -0.75
N ARG A 167 7.02 -15.88 0.18
CA ARG A 167 8.49 -15.89 0.12
C ARG A 167 9.03 -16.62 -1.10
N LYS A 168 8.40 -17.70 -1.55
CA LYS A 168 8.81 -18.42 -2.77
C LYS A 168 8.63 -17.56 -4.01
N TYR A 169 7.49 -16.87 -4.15
CA TYR A 169 7.26 -15.96 -5.28
C TYR A 169 8.26 -14.81 -5.30
N TYR A 170 8.52 -14.16 -4.17
CA TYR A 170 9.53 -13.10 -4.11
C TYR A 170 10.95 -13.62 -4.38
N GLN A 171 11.29 -14.81 -3.88
CA GLN A 171 12.58 -15.44 -4.18
C GLN A 171 12.73 -15.75 -5.67
N GLN A 172 11.68 -16.26 -6.32
CA GLN A 172 11.68 -16.52 -7.76
C GLN A 172 12.02 -15.25 -8.56
N LEU A 173 11.48 -14.09 -8.18
CA LEU A 173 11.81 -12.82 -8.83
C LEU A 173 13.25 -12.39 -8.63
N ILE A 174 13.75 -12.50 -7.39
CA ILE A 174 15.15 -12.16 -7.07
C ILE A 174 16.11 -13.03 -7.87
N ASP A 175 15.81 -14.33 -8.02
CA ASP A 175 16.66 -15.26 -8.78
C ASP A 175 16.55 -15.05 -10.30
N THR A 176 15.36 -14.71 -10.80
CA THR A 176 15.12 -14.54 -12.25
C THR A 176 15.62 -13.20 -12.76
N TYR A 177 15.53 -12.14 -11.95
CA TYR A 177 15.82 -10.75 -12.33
C TYR A 177 16.79 -10.05 -11.37
N PRO A 178 17.95 -10.65 -11.02
CA PRO A 178 18.77 -10.22 -9.88
C PRO A 178 19.33 -8.79 -9.97
N ASN A 179 19.34 -8.20 -11.17
CA ASN A 179 19.88 -6.86 -11.44
C ASN A 179 18.80 -5.83 -11.83
N GLU A 180 17.52 -6.22 -11.88
CA GLU A 180 16.41 -5.33 -12.26
C GLU A 180 15.75 -4.72 -11.02
N ASP A 181 15.01 -3.62 -11.19
CA ASP A 181 14.23 -2.97 -10.12
C ASP A 181 13.20 -3.92 -9.49
N LEU A 182 12.73 -4.91 -10.26
CA LEU A 182 11.82 -5.95 -9.76
C LEU A 182 12.44 -6.77 -8.62
N ALA A 183 13.75 -7.02 -8.63
CA ALA A 183 14.41 -7.71 -7.52
C ALA A 183 14.55 -6.80 -6.29
N ASP A 184 14.77 -5.50 -6.49
CA ASP A 184 14.79 -4.51 -5.40
C ASP A 184 13.41 -4.41 -4.71
N GLU A 185 12.33 -4.47 -5.48
CA GLU A 185 10.99 -4.51 -4.92
C GLU A 185 10.71 -5.85 -4.21
N ALA A 186 11.06 -6.98 -4.85
CA ALA A 186 10.81 -8.30 -4.30
C ALA A 186 11.56 -8.56 -2.98
N ILE A 187 12.79 -8.06 -2.82
CA ILE A 187 13.52 -8.20 -1.54
C ILE A 187 12.86 -7.40 -0.42
N LEU A 188 12.30 -6.23 -0.72
CA LEU A 188 11.53 -5.43 0.24
C LEU A 188 10.33 -6.23 0.75
N TRP A 189 9.51 -6.75 -0.16
CA TRP A 189 8.34 -7.54 0.22
C TRP A 189 8.71 -8.85 0.93
N LYS A 190 9.73 -9.57 0.45
CA LYS A 190 10.21 -10.78 1.10
C LYS A 190 10.67 -10.53 2.54
N ALA A 191 11.44 -9.47 2.79
CA ALA A 191 11.83 -9.08 4.14
C ALA A 191 10.60 -8.72 5.00
N GLY A 192 9.61 -8.05 4.40
CA GLY A 192 8.31 -7.76 5.04
C GLY A 192 7.63 -9.01 5.60
N THR A 193 7.63 -10.12 4.86
CA THR A 193 7.06 -11.40 5.33
C THR A 193 7.73 -11.97 6.59
N TYR A 194 8.98 -11.60 6.88
CA TYR A 194 9.65 -12.00 8.12
C TYR A 194 9.39 -11.01 9.26
N ILE A 195 9.35 -9.72 8.92
CA ILE A 195 9.15 -8.63 9.89
C ILE A 195 7.73 -8.66 10.49
N GLN A 196 6.71 -8.99 9.68
CA GLN A 196 5.32 -8.97 10.13
C GLN A 196 4.92 -10.13 11.07
N VAL A 197 5.82 -11.09 11.34
CA VAL A 197 5.52 -12.22 12.23
C VAL A 197 5.43 -11.71 13.67
N VAL A 198 4.22 -11.69 14.23
CA VAL A 198 3.94 -11.15 15.58
C VAL A 198 4.67 -11.96 16.65
N GLY A 199 5.34 -11.25 17.58
CA GLY A 199 6.02 -11.88 18.73
C GLY A 199 7.32 -12.64 18.40
N ASP A 200 7.64 -12.85 17.12
CA ASP A 200 8.89 -13.49 16.72
C ASP A 200 9.97 -12.43 16.43
N LYS A 201 10.91 -12.28 17.37
CA LYS A 201 12.05 -11.36 17.21
C LYS A 201 13.07 -11.88 16.20
N GLN A 202 13.28 -13.19 16.14
CA GLN A 202 14.28 -13.80 15.26
C GLN A 202 13.89 -13.61 13.79
N SER A 203 12.62 -13.84 13.45
CA SER A 203 12.12 -13.56 12.11
C SER A 203 12.31 -12.08 11.74
N LYS A 204 12.02 -11.14 12.64
CA LYS A 204 12.26 -9.71 12.39
C LYS A 204 13.73 -9.40 12.10
N GLU A 205 14.64 -9.93 12.92
CA GLU A 205 16.08 -9.76 12.74
C GLU A 205 16.56 -10.34 11.41
N GLN A 206 15.96 -11.46 10.94
CA GLN A 206 16.22 -12.02 9.62
C GLN A 206 15.79 -11.06 8.50
N GLY A 207 14.58 -10.51 8.56
CA GLY A 207 14.09 -9.55 7.56
C GLY A 207 14.94 -8.28 7.52
N VAL A 208 15.34 -7.76 8.70
CA VAL A 208 16.27 -6.63 8.81
C VAL A 208 17.61 -6.93 8.15
N THR A 209 18.20 -8.09 8.46
CA THR A 209 19.49 -8.52 7.88
C THR A 209 19.41 -8.59 6.36
N MET A 210 18.31 -9.12 5.81
CA MET A 210 18.10 -9.19 4.36
C MET A 210 18.13 -7.81 3.70
N LEU A 211 17.47 -6.82 4.28
CA LEU A 211 17.45 -5.46 3.74
C LEU A 211 18.80 -4.76 3.90
N GLU A 212 19.44 -4.88 5.06
CA GLU A 212 20.76 -4.29 5.30
C GLU A 212 21.80 -4.87 4.33
N ASP A 213 21.82 -6.19 4.11
CA ASP A 213 22.71 -6.85 3.16
C ASP A 213 22.45 -6.43 1.71
N TRP A 214 21.18 -6.24 1.34
CA TRP A 214 20.80 -5.79 0.01
C TRP A 214 21.24 -4.34 -0.24
N LEU A 215 20.94 -3.45 0.71
CA LEU A 215 21.33 -2.04 0.67
C LEU A 215 22.85 -1.84 0.71
N ALA A 216 23.59 -2.72 1.37
CA ALA A 216 25.06 -2.68 1.35
C ALA A 216 25.63 -2.98 -0.03
N LYS A 217 24.98 -3.86 -0.81
CA LYS A 217 25.41 -4.23 -2.17
C LYS A 217 24.89 -3.26 -3.23
N ARG A 218 23.70 -2.69 -3.02
CA ARG A 218 22.97 -1.84 -3.97
C ARG A 218 22.47 -0.56 -3.28
N PRO A 219 23.36 0.34 -2.82
CA PRO A 219 22.97 1.50 -2.04
C PRO A 219 22.12 2.53 -2.82
N ASP A 220 22.24 2.55 -4.15
CA ASP A 220 21.60 3.53 -5.03
C ASP A 220 20.37 2.97 -5.77
N ASN A 221 19.81 1.84 -5.32
CA ASN A 221 18.64 1.24 -5.97
C ASN A 221 17.37 2.10 -5.79
N ALA A 222 16.41 1.99 -6.72
CA ALA A 222 15.19 2.81 -6.73
C ALA A 222 14.32 2.64 -5.46
N PHE A 223 14.45 1.49 -4.78
CA PHE A 223 13.73 1.18 -3.54
C PHE A 223 14.56 1.46 -2.28
N ALA A 224 15.77 2.01 -2.39
CA ALA A 224 16.65 2.18 -1.24
C ALA A 224 16.03 3.07 -0.16
N SER A 225 15.34 4.14 -0.56
CA SER A 225 14.66 5.05 0.37
C SER A 225 13.46 4.40 1.07
N PRO A 226 12.52 3.73 0.36
CA PRO A 226 11.52 2.87 0.98
C PRO A 226 12.11 1.83 1.94
N MET A 227 13.20 1.14 1.57
CA MET A 227 13.83 0.13 2.43
C MET A 227 14.41 0.73 3.71
N TRP A 228 15.14 1.85 3.64
CA TRP A 228 15.64 2.55 4.83
C TRP A 228 14.50 3.06 5.71
N THR A 229 13.42 3.55 5.10
CA THR A 229 12.22 3.98 5.83
C THR A 229 11.56 2.80 6.56
N TYR A 230 11.43 1.66 5.89
CA TYR A 230 10.87 0.44 6.45
C TYR A 230 11.73 -0.11 7.59
N LEU A 231 13.06 -0.19 7.40
CA LEU A 231 14.01 -0.52 8.46
C LEU A 231 13.91 0.42 9.67
N GLY A 232 13.77 1.72 9.43
CA GLY A 232 13.56 2.72 10.47
C GLY A 232 12.31 2.40 11.31
N GLN A 233 11.19 2.13 10.65
CA GLN A 233 9.96 1.74 11.32
C GLN A 233 10.09 0.41 12.08
N THR A 234 10.73 -0.60 11.50
CA THR A 234 10.97 -1.89 12.16
C THR A 234 11.83 -1.74 13.41
N TYR A 235 12.93 -0.99 13.34
CA TYR A 235 13.77 -0.74 14.52
C TYR A 235 13.02 0.01 15.62
N GLU A 236 12.14 0.95 15.27
CA GLU A 236 11.35 1.72 16.23
C GLU A 236 10.25 0.88 16.90
N LEU A 237 9.39 0.26 16.10
CA LEU A 237 8.15 -0.35 16.59
C LEU A 237 8.33 -1.80 17.03
N GLU A 238 9.24 -2.53 16.38
CA GLU A 238 9.31 -3.99 16.50
C GLU A 238 10.54 -4.47 17.28
N LEU A 239 11.61 -3.66 17.31
CA LEU A 239 12.89 -4.02 17.94
C LEU A 239 13.33 -3.08 19.07
N ASP A 240 12.56 -2.03 19.37
CA ASP A 240 12.81 -1.04 20.42
C ASP A 240 14.26 -0.47 20.39
N ASN A 241 14.72 -0.12 19.18
CA ASN A 241 16.05 0.44 18.93
C ASN A 241 15.95 1.82 18.27
N PRO A 242 15.65 2.89 19.04
CA PRO A 242 15.45 4.23 18.50
C PRO A 242 16.72 4.81 17.84
N GLN A 243 17.92 4.42 18.28
CA GLN A 243 19.17 4.87 17.68
C GLN A 243 19.32 4.34 16.24
N ARG A 244 19.17 3.01 16.05
CA ARG A 244 19.23 2.41 14.71
C ARG A 244 18.08 2.89 13.83
N SER A 245 16.90 3.10 14.40
CA SER A 245 15.76 3.66 13.68
C SER A 245 16.08 5.05 13.11
N LEU A 246 16.60 5.95 13.95
CA LEU A 246 16.99 7.30 13.54
C LEU A 246 18.06 7.28 12.45
N GLU A 247 19.06 6.41 12.57
CA GLU A 247 20.09 6.22 11.55
C GLU A 247 19.52 5.82 10.20
N CYS A 248 18.53 4.93 10.18
CA CYS A 248 17.87 4.50 8.95
C CYS A 248 17.08 5.64 8.30
N TYR A 249 16.28 6.39 9.08
CA TYR A 249 15.58 7.57 8.53
C TYR A 249 16.55 8.64 8.02
N ILE A 250 17.70 8.84 8.68
CA ILE A 250 18.74 9.77 8.20
C ILE A 250 19.31 9.30 6.86
N LYS A 251 19.50 8.00 6.66
CA LYS A 251 19.91 7.45 5.36
C LYS A 251 18.85 7.68 4.29
N ALA A 252 17.56 7.45 4.59
CA ALA A 252 16.46 7.74 3.67
C ALA A 252 16.39 9.22 3.28
N ASP A 253 16.51 10.14 4.25
CA ASP A 253 16.54 11.59 4.00
C ASP A 253 17.71 12.02 3.09
N LYS A 254 18.88 11.39 3.22
CA LYS A 254 20.04 11.70 2.39
C LYS A 254 19.84 11.38 0.91
N ILE A 255 19.04 10.37 0.58
CA ILE A 255 18.77 9.93 -0.80
C ILE A 255 17.39 10.38 -1.31
N GLY A 256 16.62 11.08 -0.48
CA GLY A 256 15.26 11.55 -0.78
C GLY A 256 14.19 10.62 -0.21
N LEU A 257 13.31 11.17 0.63
CA LEU A 257 12.21 10.42 1.26
C LEU A 257 11.14 10.00 0.23
N PRO A 258 10.45 8.86 0.41
CA PRO A 258 9.62 8.26 -0.64
C PRO A 258 8.28 8.99 -0.90
N ALA A 259 7.81 9.83 0.02
CA ALA A 259 6.52 10.51 -0.10
C ALA A 259 6.63 11.99 0.27
N GLU A 260 6.70 12.86 -0.75
CA GLU A 260 6.84 14.32 -0.58
C GLU A 260 5.71 14.91 0.27
N SER A 261 4.47 14.46 0.07
CA SER A 261 3.30 14.90 0.84
C SER A 261 3.40 14.59 2.34
N SER A 262 4.26 13.64 2.73
CA SER A 262 4.45 13.18 4.10
C SER A 262 5.79 13.61 4.70
N ILE A 263 6.55 14.48 4.02
CA ILE A 263 7.92 14.83 4.43
C ILE A 263 7.98 15.47 5.82
N SER A 264 6.97 16.28 6.18
CA SER A 264 6.86 16.90 7.52
C SER A 264 6.66 15.86 8.63
N ALA A 265 5.92 14.79 8.35
CA ALA A 265 5.70 13.70 9.30
C ALA A 265 6.99 12.89 9.55
N PHE A 266 7.77 12.63 8.49
CA PHE A 266 9.08 11.98 8.63
C PHE A 266 10.05 12.82 9.45
N TYR A 267 10.22 14.10 9.12
CA TYR A 267 11.10 14.98 9.88
C TYR A 267 10.67 15.15 11.34
N TRP A 268 9.37 15.22 11.60
CA TRP A 268 8.85 15.25 12.96
C TRP A 268 9.23 13.98 13.74
N ARG A 269 9.02 12.80 13.14
CA ARG A 269 9.40 11.52 13.74
C ARG A 269 10.91 11.47 14.05
N MET A 270 11.75 11.91 13.11
CA MET A 270 13.20 11.96 13.29
C MET A 270 13.61 12.92 14.43
N ALA A 271 12.99 14.09 14.51
CA ALA A 271 13.28 15.08 15.56
C ALA A 271 12.90 14.55 16.96
N ILE A 272 11.71 13.96 17.10
CA ILE A 272 11.24 13.36 18.36
C ILE A 272 12.11 12.17 18.77
N MET A 273 12.52 11.34 17.82
CA MET A 273 13.41 10.21 18.09
C MET A 273 14.80 10.67 18.52
N ALA A 274 15.36 11.67 17.83
CA ALA A 274 16.63 12.28 18.20
C ALA A 274 16.57 12.94 19.59
N GLN A 275 15.43 13.55 19.96
CA GLN A 275 15.24 14.15 21.29
C GLN A 275 15.34 13.12 22.43
N LYS A 276 14.93 11.87 22.19
CA LYS A 276 15.02 10.77 23.16
C LYS A 276 16.45 10.24 23.33
N ILE A 277 17.39 10.63 22.47
CA ILE A 277 18.77 10.14 22.47
C ILE A 277 19.70 11.30 22.89
N PRO A 278 20.30 11.26 24.09
CA PRO A 278 21.06 12.40 24.62
C PRO A 278 22.19 12.91 23.71
N SER A 279 22.82 12.01 22.93
CA SER A 279 23.89 12.36 22.00
C SER A 279 23.41 12.95 20.67
N GLN A 280 22.09 13.08 20.45
CA GLN A 280 21.49 13.47 19.17
C GLN A 280 20.77 14.83 19.23
N LEU A 281 21.09 15.69 20.21
CA LEU A 281 20.49 17.02 20.33
C LEU A 281 20.63 17.85 19.04
N ASP A 282 21.82 17.85 18.43
CA ASP A 282 22.07 18.62 17.21
C ASP A 282 21.22 18.08 16.03
N THR A 283 21.02 16.76 15.97
CA THR A 283 20.14 16.10 14.99
C THR A 283 18.67 16.50 15.23
N CYS A 284 18.23 16.53 16.49
CA CYS A 284 16.89 16.95 16.87
C CYS A 284 16.61 18.40 16.40
N VAL A 285 17.51 19.32 16.73
CA VAL A 285 17.42 20.74 16.31
C VAL A 285 17.38 20.86 14.79
N LYS A 286 18.27 20.14 14.08
CA LYS A 286 18.32 20.14 12.62
C LYS A 286 16.98 19.76 12.00
N TYR A 287 16.33 18.70 12.47
CA TYR A 287 15.09 18.23 11.86
C TYR A 287 13.88 19.11 12.20
N TYR A 288 13.78 19.68 13.41
CA TYR A 288 12.78 20.70 13.68
C TYR A 288 12.95 21.94 12.77
N GLN A 289 14.18 22.40 12.56
CA GLN A 289 14.45 23.51 11.65
C GLN A 289 14.10 23.16 10.19
N LYS A 290 14.34 21.92 9.75
CA LYS A 290 13.92 21.45 8.41
C LYS A 290 12.40 21.54 8.23
N ILE A 291 11.60 21.15 9.23
CA ILE A 291 10.13 21.21 9.14
C ILE A 291 9.67 22.65 8.90
N ILE A 292 10.21 23.61 9.66
CA ILE A 292 9.86 25.03 9.53
C ILE A 292 10.23 25.57 8.15
N LYS A 293 11.42 25.22 7.63
CA LYS A 293 11.92 25.73 6.35
C LYS A 293 11.29 25.09 5.12
N ILE A 294 11.09 23.77 5.14
CA ILE A 294 10.65 23.00 3.96
C ILE A 294 9.12 22.90 3.90
N THR A 295 8.45 22.85 5.06
CA THR A 295 7.00 22.68 5.16
C THR A 295 6.38 23.73 6.08
N PRO A 296 6.59 25.04 5.83
CA PRO A 296 6.16 26.13 6.73
C PRO A 296 4.65 26.19 6.95
N THR A 297 3.86 25.68 6.00
CA THR A 297 2.40 25.64 6.07
C THR A 297 1.85 24.40 6.78
N SER A 298 2.70 23.44 7.15
CA SER A 298 2.26 22.26 7.90
C SER A 298 2.02 22.60 9.37
N GLY A 299 1.02 21.95 9.99
CA GLY A 299 0.79 22.10 11.44
C GLY A 299 2.04 21.73 12.28
N ARG A 300 2.88 20.84 11.75
CA ARG A 300 4.16 20.46 12.37
C ARG A 300 5.19 21.59 12.43
N ALA A 301 5.11 22.61 11.56
CA ALA A 301 6.03 23.74 11.61
C ALA A 301 5.85 24.57 12.89
N PHE A 302 4.61 24.82 13.30
CA PHE A 302 4.32 25.51 14.55
C PHE A 302 4.79 24.70 15.76
N GLU A 303 4.49 23.40 15.80
CA GLU A 303 4.96 22.51 16.87
C GLU A 303 6.49 22.44 16.94
N ALA A 304 7.17 22.39 15.79
CA ALA A 304 8.63 22.40 15.71
C ALA A 304 9.22 23.71 16.24
N LYS A 305 8.57 24.86 15.99
CA LYS A 305 8.98 26.16 16.55
C LYS A 305 8.93 26.14 18.07
N LEU A 306 7.81 25.68 18.64
CA LEU A 306 7.66 25.55 20.10
C LEU A 306 8.72 24.62 20.70
N ALA A 307 8.96 23.47 20.09
CA ALA A 307 9.98 22.52 20.54
C ALA A 307 11.39 23.13 20.50
N LEU A 308 11.72 23.92 19.46
CA LEU A 308 13.02 24.61 19.38
C LEU A 308 13.16 25.71 20.44
N ASP A 309 12.10 26.47 20.73
CA ASP A 309 12.09 27.46 21.80
C ASP A 309 12.35 26.82 23.17
N GLU A 310 11.73 25.67 23.44
CA GLU A 310 11.96 24.89 24.66
C GLU A 310 13.39 24.37 24.75
N LEU A 311 13.92 23.78 23.67
CA LEU A 311 15.30 23.31 23.61
C LEU A 311 16.32 24.44 23.78
N ALA A 312 16.08 25.62 23.19
CA ALA A 312 16.95 26.79 23.32
C ALA A 312 17.03 27.29 24.78
N LYS A 313 15.91 27.24 25.51
CA LYS A 313 15.86 27.58 26.94
C LYS A 313 16.56 26.53 27.80
N ALA A 314 16.40 25.25 27.47
CA ALA A 314 17.00 24.15 28.20
C ALA A 314 18.52 24.03 27.97
N HIS A 315 19.00 24.47 26.80
CA HIS A 315 20.40 24.36 26.36
C HIS A 315 20.96 25.72 25.88
N PRO A 316 21.04 26.74 26.75
CA PRO A 316 21.51 28.07 26.36
C PRO A 316 22.94 28.07 25.80
N GLU A 317 23.77 27.11 26.20
CA GLU A 317 25.15 26.91 25.70
C GLU A 317 25.21 26.51 24.23
N LYS A 318 24.12 25.99 23.67
CA LYS A 318 24.04 25.53 22.28
C LYS A 318 23.66 26.62 21.29
N ASN A 319 23.20 27.79 21.76
CA ASN A 319 22.78 28.91 20.92
C ASN A 319 21.81 28.50 19.78
N ILE A 320 20.82 27.68 20.13
CA ILE A 320 19.85 27.11 19.19
C ILE A 320 19.07 28.25 18.51
N GLN A 321 19.15 28.30 17.19
CA GLN A 321 18.40 29.28 16.38
C GLN A 321 17.00 28.75 16.08
N VAL A 322 15.99 29.61 16.29
CA VAL A 322 14.58 29.30 16.03
C VAL A 322 14.16 30.07 14.77
N PRO A 323 14.01 29.42 13.60
CA PRO A 323 13.61 30.10 12.38
C PRO A 323 12.18 30.67 12.51
N GLU A 324 11.94 31.81 11.88
CA GLU A 324 10.58 32.32 11.72
C GLU A 324 9.80 31.49 10.69
N ILE A 325 8.48 31.35 10.90
CA ILE A 325 7.60 30.66 9.97
C ILE A 325 7.16 31.67 8.92
N GLU A 326 7.69 31.54 7.70
CA GLU A 326 7.28 32.33 6.56
C GLU A 326 5.99 31.74 5.98
N LEU A 327 4.84 32.27 6.41
CA LEU A 327 3.57 31.94 5.77
C LEU A 327 3.48 32.68 4.44
N TYR A 328 3.23 31.94 3.35
CA TYR A 328 2.89 32.53 2.07
C TYR A 328 1.70 33.47 2.26
N GLN A 329 1.89 34.76 1.99
CA GLN A 329 0.79 35.71 1.92
C GLN A 329 0.02 35.41 0.63
N ILE A 330 -1.15 34.79 0.76
CA ILE A 330 -2.07 34.59 -0.36
C ILE A 330 -2.48 35.98 -0.87
N GLY A 331 -1.93 36.40 -2.01
CA GLY A 331 -2.26 37.68 -2.66
C GLY A 331 -1.10 38.66 -2.90
N GLN A 332 0.16 38.24 -2.73
CA GLN A 332 1.33 38.92 -3.31
C GLN A 332 1.80 38.19 -4.57
#